data_AF-A0A519MG82-F1
#
_entry.id   AF-A0A519MG82-F1
#
_cell.length_a   1.000
_cell.length_b   1.000
_cell.length_c   1.000
_cell.angle_alpha   90.00
_cell.angle_beta   90.00
_cell.angle_gamma   90.00
#
_symmetry.space_group_name_H-M   'P 1'
#
loop_
_entity.id
_entity.type
_entity.pdbx_description
1 polymer ?
#
loop_
_entity_poly.entity_id
_entity_poly.type
_entity_poly.pdbx_seq_one_letter_code
_entity_poly.pdbx_strand_id
1 'polypeptide(L)'
;MTKNQCNSTTPARPGMPARRTLLGLALATALTALTACGGGGQALVNGGVTTTGDFTISTHELASRAKAAHTPGTAGVTVAPGSKLATQFGAAGPDLNRVRYTRYGLAANAGKPVDAVLVAMPGTLAASHSYLILAENLVRRMWADHQAVVEVWGVDRRSVALQDMEGLQTAERERDAALGLNFLYGGELGLPLPAQLARRAVFHESREIPFLADWTPQVHSLDLDAVVTQAHTVARHGNVFLGGHSAGTGFVARYAATDFNLTGTGPAQPGYAKLRGLVLFEGPGGALATSAPTAAQLDAVVRAADGGLYAAVASGAEPGFVSRPGLTPRVSASTEIAGMQMAFEGTINGTQALLQADQGGLAGNNVYNRVADFTKRDFPVTAGAAIGTFMDDDNLQRTVFYSVSMGALGPARADGLRTWLDNTDPLPPAAFRDFGPQPATLVANPPAWGKEVEP
;
A
#
# COMPACT_ATOMS: atom_id res chain seq x y z
N MET A 1 -13.52 23.66 62.39
CA MET A 1 -12.73 23.61 63.63
C MET A 1 -12.46 22.15 63.97
N THR A 2 -11.19 21.87 64.22
CA THR A 2 -10.53 20.58 64.46
C THR A 2 -10.75 20.02 65.87
N LYS A 3 -10.68 18.68 66.00
CA LYS A 3 -9.99 17.86 67.05
C LYS A 3 -10.44 16.38 66.89
N ASN A 4 -9.57 15.43 66.50
CA ASN A 4 -8.62 14.60 67.31
C ASN A 4 -9.28 13.98 68.57
N GLN A 5 -9.19 12.68 68.90
CA GLN A 5 -8.22 11.60 68.62
C GLN A 5 -8.77 10.20 69.05
N CYS A 6 -8.26 9.14 68.38
CA CYS A 6 -8.02 7.73 68.76
C CYS A 6 -8.81 6.98 69.88
N ASN A 7 -9.33 5.77 69.59
CA ASN A 7 -8.57 4.50 69.71
C ASN A 7 -9.32 3.27 69.14
N SER A 8 -8.56 2.19 68.99
CA SER A 8 -8.69 0.97 68.17
C SER A 8 -9.76 -0.07 68.57
N THR A 9 -10.22 -0.89 67.62
CA THR A 9 -9.94 -2.35 67.51
C THR A 9 -10.72 -2.98 66.34
N THR A 10 -10.05 -3.89 65.64
CA THR A 10 -10.44 -4.59 64.40
C THR A 10 -11.62 -5.54 64.58
N PRO A 11 -12.44 -5.76 63.54
CA PRO A 11 -13.07 -7.07 63.38
C PRO A 11 -12.99 -7.67 61.96
N ALA A 12 -13.15 -8.99 61.96
CA ALA A 12 -13.07 -9.94 60.87
C ALA A 12 -14.11 -9.72 59.75
N ARG A 13 -13.75 -10.13 58.52
CA ARG A 13 -14.63 -10.19 57.35
C ARG A 13 -15.21 -11.59 57.15
N PRO A 14 -16.51 -11.72 56.86
CA PRO A 14 -17.06 -12.88 56.18
C PRO A 14 -17.60 -12.53 54.77
N GLY A 15 -17.26 -13.39 53.81
CA GLY A 15 -18.14 -13.91 52.75
C GLY A 15 -18.72 -12.97 51.69
N MET A 16 -18.23 -13.08 50.44
CA MET A 16 -18.99 -12.75 49.23
C MET A 16 -19.02 -13.94 48.26
N PRO A 17 -20.09 -14.07 47.43
CA PRO A 17 -20.43 -15.30 46.71
C PRO A 17 -19.79 -15.43 45.33
N ALA A 18 -19.84 -16.65 44.81
CA ALA A 18 -19.23 -17.17 43.60
C ALA A 18 -19.56 -16.40 42.30
N ARG A 19 -18.52 -16.13 41.50
CA ARG A 19 -18.63 -15.75 40.08
C ARG A 19 -18.71 -17.01 39.23
N ARG A 20 -19.81 -17.16 38.49
CA ARG A 20 -19.96 -18.12 37.40
C ARG A 20 -19.13 -17.68 36.18
N THR A 21 -18.40 -18.63 35.64
CA THR A 21 -17.53 -18.56 34.46
C THR A 21 -18.36 -18.37 33.19
N LEU A 22 -18.10 -17.30 32.44
CA LEU A 22 -18.51 -17.10 31.05
C LEU A 22 -17.23 -17.05 30.21
N LEU A 23 -16.62 -18.23 30.02
CA LEU A 23 -15.58 -18.47 29.02
C LEU A 23 -16.24 -19.35 27.97
N GLY A 24 -16.55 -18.82 26.79
CA GLY A 24 -17.15 -19.65 25.75
C GLY A 24 -17.59 -19.00 24.44
N LEU A 25 -17.57 -17.67 24.29
CA LEU A 25 -18.17 -17.04 23.08
C LEU A 25 -17.33 -15.96 22.38
N ALA A 26 -16.04 -15.84 22.69
CA ALA A 26 -15.17 -14.78 22.12
C ALA A 26 -14.18 -15.27 21.03
N LEU A 27 -14.13 -16.57 20.70
CA LEU A 27 -13.12 -17.11 19.79
C LEU A 27 -13.61 -17.35 18.35
N ALA A 28 -14.91 -17.18 18.07
CA ALA A 28 -15.50 -17.53 16.78
C ALA A 28 -15.63 -16.35 15.79
N THR A 29 -15.46 -15.11 16.23
CA THR A 29 -15.64 -13.90 15.40
C THR A 29 -14.33 -13.32 14.83
N ALA A 30 -13.17 -13.82 15.25
CA ALA A 30 -11.86 -13.38 14.72
C ALA A 30 -11.46 -14.09 13.41
N LEU A 31 -12.14 -15.17 13.01
CA LEU A 31 -11.75 -16.00 11.87
C LEU A 31 -12.24 -15.49 10.50
N THR A 32 -13.07 -14.45 10.45
CA THR A 32 -13.64 -13.88 9.21
C THR A 32 -13.04 -12.53 8.80
N ALA A 33 -12.06 -11.99 9.54
CA ALA A 33 -11.48 -10.67 9.30
C ALA A 33 -10.09 -10.68 8.62
N LEU A 34 -9.56 -11.85 8.26
CA LEU A 34 -8.19 -12.02 7.73
C LEU A 34 -8.09 -12.11 6.19
N THR A 35 -9.14 -11.76 5.45
CA THR A 35 -9.14 -11.75 3.97
C THR A 35 -8.73 -10.41 3.35
N ALA A 36 -8.02 -9.56 4.09
CA ALA A 36 -7.70 -8.19 3.66
C ALA A 36 -6.23 -7.94 3.29
N CYS A 37 -5.38 -8.97 3.34
CA CYS A 37 -4.07 -8.93 2.69
C CYS A 37 -4.25 -9.46 1.27
N GLY A 38 -4.32 -8.54 0.31
CA GLY A 38 -4.59 -8.83 -1.09
C GLY A 38 -5.88 -8.18 -1.56
N GLY A 39 -5.78 -7.20 -2.45
CA GLY A 39 -6.94 -6.63 -3.18
C GLY A 39 -7.52 -7.63 -4.21
N GLY A 40 -7.71 -8.89 -3.81
CA GLY A 40 -8.05 -10.02 -4.66
C GLY A 40 -9.37 -10.72 -4.31
N GLY A 41 -10.33 -9.99 -3.74
CA GLY A 41 -11.69 -10.49 -3.54
C GLY A 41 -12.55 -10.39 -4.81
N GLN A 42 -12.60 -11.48 -5.57
CA GLN A 42 -13.40 -11.74 -6.78
C GLN A 42 -12.88 -11.10 -8.06
N ALA A 43 -12.97 -11.87 -9.15
CA ALA A 43 -12.79 -11.36 -10.51
C ALA A 43 -13.48 -10.00 -10.64
N LEU A 44 -12.71 -8.94 -10.91
CA LEU A 44 -13.25 -7.62 -11.20
C LEU A 44 -13.93 -7.64 -12.58
N VAL A 45 -15.08 -8.31 -12.62
CA VAL A 45 -16.22 -7.80 -13.35
C VAL A 45 -16.62 -6.53 -12.63
N ASN A 46 -16.73 -5.42 -13.36
CA ASN A 46 -17.24 -4.14 -12.87
C ASN A 46 -18.31 -4.30 -11.77
N GLY A 47 -18.05 -3.78 -10.57
CA GLY A 47 -19.09 -3.53 -9.57
C GLY A 47 -19.32 -4.59 -8.48
N GLY A 48 -18.41 -5.53 -8.25
CA GLY A 48 -18.50 -6.45 -7.09
C GLY A 48 -18.39 -5.70 -5.75
N VAL A 49 -19.40 -5.82 -4.89
CA VAL A 49 -19.35 -5.40 -3.48
C VAL A 49 -19.04 -6.62 -2.64
N THR A 50 -17.91 -6.62 -1.94
CA THR A 50 -17.57 -7.66 -0.96
C THR A 50 -17.88 -7.14 0.43
N THR A 51 -18.55 -7.96 1.24
CA THR A 51 -18.74 -7.69 2.67
C THR A 51 -17.73 -8.49 3.47
N THR A 52 -16.82 -7.82 4.16
CA THR A 52 -15.83 -8.44 5.05
C THR A 52 -16.07 -7.93 6.47
N GLY A 53 -16.60 -8.80 7.34
CA GLY A 53 -17.07 -8.39 8.66
C GLY A 53 -18.14 -7.29 8.56
N ASP A 54 -17.90 -6.15 9.20
CA ASP A 54 -18.85 -5.02 9.23
C ASP A 54 -18.68 -4.02 8.08
N PHE A 55 -17.77 -4.28 7.12
CA PHE A 55 -17.43 -3.35 6.05
C PHE A 55 -17.97 -3.80 4.69
N THR A 56 -18.42 -2.83 3.91
CA THR A 56 -18.56 -2.94 2.45
C THR A 56 -17.31 -2.41 1.79
N ILE A 57 -16.66 -3.26 0.99
CA ILE A 57 -15.50 -2.93 0.17
C ILE A 57 -15.91 -3.11 -1.28
N SER A 58 -15.75 -2.07 -2.09
CA SER A 58 -16.08 -2.15 -3.52
C SER A 58 -15.10 -1.33 -4.35
N THR A 59 -14.61 -1.92 -5.43
CA THR A 59 -13.66 -1.28 -6.34
C THR A 59 -14.38 -0.86 -7.62
N HIS A 60 -14.11 0.36 -8.05
CA HIS A 60 -14.78 1.03 -9.15
C HIS A 60 -13.76 1.58 -10.12
N GLU A 61 -14.10 1.60 -11.40
CA GLU A 61 -13.31 2.25 -12.44
C GLU A 61 -14.10 3.40 -13.05
N LEU A 62 -13.41 4.51 -13.35
CA LEU A 62 -13.96 5.64 -14.08
C LEU A 62 -13.09 5.93 -15.29
N ALA A 63 -13.71 6.22 -16.42
CA ALA A 63 -12.98 6.73 -17.58
C ALA A 63 -12.33 8.06 -17.21
N SER A 64 -11.04 8.20 -17.50
CA SER A 64 -10.36 9.48 -17.32
C SER A 64 -10.59 10.38 -18.52
N ARG A 65 -10.77 11.68 -18.25
CA ARG A 65 -10.75 12.74 -19.26
C ARG A 65 -9.35 12.96 -19.83
N ALA A 66 -8.31 12.59 -19.09
CA ALA A 66 -6.95 12.64 -19.58
C ALA A 66 -6.66 11.43 -20.48
N LYS A 67 -6.56 11.67 -21.79
CA LYS A 67 -6.11 10.70 -22.79
C LYS A 67 -4.65 11.00 -23.14
N ALA A 68 -3.74 10.56 -22.27
CA ALA A 68 -2.32 10.84 -22.40
C ALA A 68 -1.77 10.26 -23.72
N ALA A 69 -0.80 10.95 -24.31
CA ALA A 69 -0.12 10.46 -25.52
C ALA A 69 0.51 9.09 -25.26
N HIS A 70 0.66 8.30 -26.32
CA HIS A 70 1.28 6.96 -26.33
C HIS A 70 0.70 5.92 -25.34
N THR A 71 -0.32 6.28 -24.58
CA THR A 71 -0.91 5.43 -23.55
C THR A 71 -1.86 4.42 -24.19
N PRO A 72 -1.70 3.10 -23.95
CA PRO A 72 -2.66 2.10 -24.37
C PRO A 72 -4.11 2.48 -24.01
N GLY A 73 -5.02 2.42 -24.98
CA GLY A 73 -6.39 2.94 -24.90
C GLY A 73 -6.59 4.34 -25.48
N THR A 74 -5.52 5.06 -25.82
CA THR A 74 -5.60 6.29 -26.62
C THR A 74 -5.76 5.93 -28.11
N ALA A 75 -6.60 6.67 -28.83
CA ALA A 75 -6.85 6.43 -30.27
C ALA A 75 -5.53 6.46 -31.06
N GLY A 76 -5.32 5.45 -31.92
CA GLY A 76 -4.10 5.31 -32.73
C GLY A 76 -2.90 4.68 -32.00
N VAL A 77 -2.99 4.46 -30.68
CA VAL A 77 -1.96 3.73 -29.92
C VAL A 77 -2.25 2.24 -30.02
N THR A 78 -1.25 1.47 -30.45
CA THR A 78 -1.32 0.00 -30.53
C THR A 78 -0.29 -0.63 -29.63
N VAL A 79 -0.64 -1.79 -29.04
CA VAL A 79 0.32 -2.60 -28.28
C VAL A 79 1.06 -3.50 -29.26
N ALA A 80 2.40 -3.43 -29.23
CA ALA A 80 3.23 -4.22 -30.14
C ALA A 80 3.03 -5.73 -29.89
N PRO A 81 2.79 -6.54 -30.93
CA PRO A 81 2.73 -7.99 -30.82
C PRO A 81 4.02 -8.56 -30.21
N GLY A 82 3.88 -9.56 -29.33
CA GLY A 82 5.02 -10.17 -28.63
C GLY A 82 5.65 -9.31 -27.52
N SER A 83 5.15 -8.09 -27.28
CA SER A 83 5.57 -7.30 -26.12
C SER A 83 5.08 -7.93 -24.79
N LYS A 84 5.69 -7.51 -23.68
CA LYS A 84 5.21 -7.89 -22.34
C LYS A 84 3.77 -7.41 -22.09
N LEU A 85 3.40 -6.24 -22.60
CA LEU A 85 2.01 -5.76 -22.53
C LEU A 85 1.06 -6.69 -23.29
N ALA A 86 1.43 -7.15 -24.48
CA ALA A 86 0.63 -8.12 -25.23
C ALA A 86 0.57 -9.48 -24.51
N THR A 87 1.63 -9.87 -23.81
CA THR A 87 1.67 -11.11 -23.02
C THR A 87 0.73 -11.05 -21.81
N GLN A 88 0.69 -9.90 -21.12
CA GLN A 88 -0.14 -9.72 -19.93
C GLN A 88 -1.61 -9.44 -20.28
N PHE A 89 -1.88 -8.59 -21.26
CA PHE A 89 -3.22 -8.06 -21.54
C PHE A 89 -3.82 -8.54 -22.87
N GLY A 90 -3.10 -9.40 -23.61
CA GLY A 90 -3.47 -9.81 -24.95
C GLY A 90 -3.16 -8.74 -26.02
N ALA A 91 -3.36 -9.10 -27.29
CA ALA A 91 -2.99 -8.27 -28.43
C ALA A 91 -3.75 -6.94 -28.53
N ALA A 92 -4.97 -6.87 -27.99
CA ALA A 92 -5.75 -5.63 -27.92
C ALA A 92 -5.16 -4.63 -26.90
N GLY A 93 -4.43 -5.12 -25.91
CA GLY A 93 -3.87 -4.32 -24.83
C GLY A 93 -4.92 -3.79 -23.83
N PRO A 94 -4.46 -3.14 -22.74
CA PRO A 94 -5.35 -2.51 -21.77
C PRO A 94 -5.75 -1.09 -22.21
N ASP A 95 -6.90 -0.59 -21.75
CA ASP A 95 -7.19 0.85 -21.72
C ASP A 95 -6.70 1.48 -20.41
N LEU A 96 -5.53 2.11 -20.42
CA LEU A 96 -4.95 2.73 -19.24
C LEU A 96 -5.42 4.17 -19.00
N ASN A 97 -6.35 4.68 -19.82
CA ASN A 97 -6.96 5.99 -19.62
C ASN A 97 -8.19 5.94 -18.70
N ARG A 98 -8.00 5.33 -17.54
CA ARG A 98 -8.99 5.17 -16.48
C ARG A 98 -8.34 5.33 -15.11
N VAL A 99 -9.15 5.72 -14.14
CA VAL A 99 -8.78 5.75 -12.73
C VAL A 99 -9.58 4.70 -11.99
N ARG A 100 -8.94 4.00 -11.06
CA ARG A 100 -9.60 3.02 -10.19
C ARG A 100 -9.61 3.55 -8.77
N TYR A 101 -10.68 3.29 -8.03
CA TYR A 101 -10.77 3.63 -6.61
C TYR A 101 -11.56 2.57 -5.84
N THR A 102 -11.24 2.38 -4.57
CA THR A 102 -11.89 1.43 -3.67
C THR A 102 -12.62 2.20 -2.58
N ARG A 103 -13.92 1.93 -2.44
CA ARG A 103 -14.79 2.50 -1.41
C ARG A 103 -14.81 1.59 -0.20
N TYR A 104 -14.61 2.18 0.97
CA TYR A 104 -14.75 1.56 2.27
C TYR A 104 -15.89 2.26 3.02
N GLY A 105 -16.89 1.49 3.44
CA GLY A 105 -18.03 1.97 4.23
C GLY A 105 -18.51 0.88 5.18
N LEU A 106 -19.37 1.25 6.14
CA LEU A 106 -19.99 0.26 7.03
C LEU A 106 -21.16 -0.42 6.33
N ALA A 107 -21.21 -1.76 6.40
CA ALA A 107 -22.30 -2.56 5.87
C ALA A 107 -23.66 -2.18 6.50
N ALA A 108 -23.67 -1.87 7.80
CA ALA A 108 -24.86 -1.39 8.51
C ALA A 108 -25.39 -0.03 7.99
N ASN A 109 -24.59 0.68 7.18
CA ASN A 109 -24.94 1.95 6.56
C ASN A 109 -25.19 1.83 5.05
N ALA A 110 -25.17 0.62 4.48
CA ALA A 110 -25.47 0.41 3.07
C ALA A 110 -26.85 1.01 2.70
N GLY A 111 -26.88 1.79 1.62
CA GLY A 111 -28.08 2.48 1.14
C GLY A 111 -28.49 3.72 1.95
N LYS A 112 -27.84 4.02 3.08
CA LYS A 112 -28.05 5.28 3.78
C LYS A 112 -27.38 6.42 3.01
N PRO A 113 -27.92 7.64 3.09
CA PRO A 113 -27.26 8.81 2.53
C PRO A 113 -25.90 9.07 3.19
N VAL A 114 -24.88 9.36 2.38
CA VAL A 114 -23.50 9.57 2.85
C VAL A 114 -23.32 11.02 3.28
N ASP A 115 -22.92 11.26 4.53
CA ASP A 115 -22.75 12.61 5.08
C ASP A 115 -21.41 13.24 4.70
N ALA A 116 -20.37 12.43 4.48
CA ALA A 116 -19.07 12.88 3.97
C ALA A 116 -18.28 11.76 3.27
N VAL A 117 -17.42 12.14 2.33
CA VAL A 117 -16.46 11.24 1.66
C VAL A 117 -15.05 11.78 1.82
N LEU A 118 -14.12 10.93 2.24
CA LEU A 118 -12.68 11.18 2.17
C LEU A 118 -12.10 10.44 0.95
N VAL A 119 -11.81 11.16 -0.12
CA VAL A 119 -11.01 10.62 -1.25
C VAL A 119 -9.55 10.67 -0.86
N ALA A 120 -8.82 9.56 -0.95
CA ALA A 120 -7.48 9.42 -0.39
C ALA A 120 -6.46 8.89 -1.40
N MET A 121 -5.38 9.65 -1.62
CA MET A 121 -4.31 9.33 -2.58
C MET A 121 -3.09 8.73 -1.88
N PRO A 122 -2.71 7.48 -2.19
CA PRO A 122 -1.64 6.77 -1.49
C PRO A 122 -0.24 7.34 -1.78
N GLY A 123 0.71 7.00 -0.91
CA GLY A 123 2.13 7.31 -1.06
C GLY A 123 2.84 6.46 -2.13
N THR A 124 4.16 6.58 -2.20
CA THR A 124 5.02 5.77 -3.09
C THR A 124 4.86 4.29 -2.76
N LEU A 125 4.79 3.43 -3.79
CA LEU A 125 4.61 1.96 -3.71
C LEU A 125 3.29 1.48 -3.07
N ALA A 126 2.47 2.39 -2.55
CA ALA A 126 1.15 2.11 -1.98
C ALA A 126 0.04 2.17 -3.04
N ALA A 127 -1.12 1.65 -2.67
CA ALA A 127 -2.35 1.61 -3.48
C ALA A 127 -3.58 1.82 -2.57
N SER A 128 -4.78 1.68 -3.11
CA SER A 128 -6.04 1.94 -2.40
C SER A 128 -6.23 1.09 -1.14
N HIS A 129 -5.65 -0.11 -1.09
CA HIS A 129 -5.70 -1.01 0.07
C HIS A 129 -5.04 -0.42 1.33
N SER A 130 -4.08 0.51 1.16
CA SER A 130 -3.37 1.13 2.29
C SER A 130 -4.30 1.95 3.20
N TYR A 131 -5.52 2.25 2.76
CA TYR A 131 -6.52 2.98 3.54
C TYR A 131 -7.52 2.12 4.28
N LEU A 132 -7.45 0.79 4.18
CA LEU A 132 -8.40 -0.08 4.87
C LEU A 132 -8.36 0.11 6.39
N ILE A 133 -7.17 0.05 7.01
CA ILE A 133 -7.04 0.21 8.46
C ILE A 133 -7.49 1.61 8.93
N LEU A 134 -7.22 2.64 8.13
CA LEU A 134 -7.74 3.98 8.39
C LEU A 134 -9.28 3.98 8.35
N ALA A 135 -9.87 3.37 7.33
CA ALA A 135 -11.33 3.30 7.19
C ALA A 135 -11.98 2.49 8.33
N GLU A 136 -11.37 1.39 8.74
CA GLU A 136 -11.83 0.55 9.85
C GLU A 136 -11.92 1.33 11.16
N ASN A 137 -10.98 2.25 11.40
CA ASN A 137 -10.99 3.09 12.59
C ASN A 137 -11.90 4.31 12.43
N LEU A 138 -11.75 5.05 11.33
CA LEU A 138 -12.43 6.31 11.10
C LEU A 138 -13.95 6.11 10.93
N VAL A 139 -14.37 5.23 10.03
CA VAL A 139 -15.80 5.09 9.70
C VAL A 139 -16.58 4.54 10.90
N ARG A 140 -15.99 3.59 11.66
CA ARG A 140 -16.60 3.09 12.91
C ARG A 140 -16.81 4.20 13.92
N ARG A 141 -15.80 5.02 14.18
CA ARG A 141 -15.89 6.15 15.12
C ARG A 141 -16.90 7.20 14.67
N MET A 142 -16.91 7.55 13.38
CA MET A 142 -17.88 8.52 12.86
C MET A 142 -19.33 8.05 13.05
N TRP A 143 -19.60 6.75 12.89
CA TRP A 143 -20.91 6.21 13.19
C TRP A 143 -21.18 6.16 14.70
N ALA A 144 -20.29 5.58 15.49
CA ALA A 144 -20.49 5.39 16.93
C ALA A 144 -20.64 6.71 17.69
N ASP A 145 -19.78 7.69 17.39
CA ASP A 145 -19.65 8.93 18.17
C ASP A 145 -20.54 10.05 17.63
N HIS A 146 -20.85 10.03 16.32
CA HIS A 146 -21.54 11.13 15.65
C HIS A 146 -22.79 10.73 14.85
N GLN A 147 -23.09 9.43 14.74
CA GLN A 147 -24.15 8.91 13.87
C GLN A 147 -24.04 9.40 12.42
N ALA A 148 -22.81 9.66 11.97
CA ALA A 148 -22.52 10.15 10.62
C ALA A 148 -22.11 8.99 9.70
N VAL A 149 -22.68 8.95 8.51
CA VAL A 149 -22.31 7.99 7.46
C VAL A 149 -21.13 8.56 6.68
N VAL A 150 -19.93 8.04 6.94
CA VAL A 150 -18.70 8.45 6.25
C VAL A 150 -18.19 7.30 5.38
N GLU A 151 -17.66 7.64 4.21
CA GLU A 151 -16.90 6.69 3.38
C GLU A 151 -15.46 7.15 3.17
N VAL A 152 -14.54 6.20 3.06
CA VAL A 152 -13.15 6.44 2.64
C VAL A 152 -12.95 5.82 1.27
N TRP A 153 -12.44 6.59 0.32
CA TRP A 153 -12.25 6.18 -1.08
C TRP A 153 -10.76 6.20 -1.39
N GLY A 154 -10.09 5.05 -1.36
CA GLY A 154 -8.69 4.93 -1.72
C GLY A 154 -8.51 4.95 -3.25
N VAL A 155 -7.66 5.82 -3.77
CA VAL A 155 -7.40 5.94 -5.22
C VAL A 155 -6.23 5.07 -5.63
N ASP A 156 -6.36 4.36 -6.74
CA ASP A 156 -5.26 3.69 -7.42
C ASP A 156 -4.75 4.55 -8.57
N ARG A 157 -3.43 4.78 -8.59
CA ARG A 157 -2.78 5.40 -9.76
C ARG A 157 -2.87 4.46 -10.95
N ARG A 158 -2.87 5.02 -12.18
CA ARG A 158 -2.86 4.24 -13.44
C ARG A 158 -1.82 3.13 -13.47
N SER A 159 -0.65 3.35 -12.87
CA SER A 159 0.41 2.34 -12.80
C SER A 159 0.02 1.06 -12.05
N VAL A 160 -0.96 1.12 -11.14
CA VAL A 160 -1.50 -0.06 -10.46
C VAL A 160 -2.19 -1.01 -11.46
N ALA A 161 -2.77 -0.48 -12.55
CA ALA A 161 -3.37 -1.31 -13.60
C ALA A 161 -2.35 -2.12 -14.42
N LEU A 162 -1.05 -1.81 -14.29
CA LEU A 162 0.04 -2.59 -14.90
C LEU A 162 0.51 -3.75 -14.02
N GLN A 163 0.07 -3.83 -12.77
CA GLN A 163 0.42 -4.94 -11.89
C GLN A 163 -0.23 -6.23 -12.37
N ASP A 164 0.58 -7.28 -12.45
CA ASP A 164 0.12 -8.59 -12.86
C ASP A 164 -0.29 -9.44 -11.66
N MET A 165 -1.58 -9.39 -11.35
CA MET A 165 -2.14 -10.01 -10.14
C MET A 165 -2.83 -11.36 -10.41
N GLU A 166 -2.89 -11.82 -11.66
CA GLU A 166 -3.75 -12.94 -12.08
C GLU A 166 -3.46 -14.24 -11.30
N GLY A 167 -2.19 -14.62 -11.17
CA GLY A 167 -1.79 -15.81 -10.43
C GLY A 167 -1.84 -15.63 -8.92
N LEU A 168 -1.66 -14.40 -8.40
CA LEU A 168 -1.82 -14.11 -6.97
C LEU A 168 -3.29 -14.21 -6.55
N GLN A 169 -4.22 -13.69 -7.36
CA GLN A 169 -5.65 -13.87 -7.13
C GLN A 169 -6.08 -15.34 -7.20
N THR A 170 -5.43 -16.13 -8.07
CA THR A 170 -5.64 -17.58 -8.12
C THR A 170 -5.13 -18.25 -6.85
N ALA A 171 -3.92 -17.91 -6.41
CA ALA A 171 -3.34 -18.39 -5.15
C ALA A 171 -4.23 -18.08 -3.93
N GLU A 172 -4.80 -16.87 -3.87
CA GLU A 172 -5.76 -16.47 -2.83
C GLU A 172 -7.03 -17.33 -2.83
N ARG A 173 -7.64 -17.52 -4.00
CA ARG A 173 -8.86 -18.35 -4.13
C ARG A 173 -8.64 -19.80 -3.75
N GLU A 174 -7.51 -20.36 -4.16
CA GLU A 174 -7.12 -21.75 -3.85
C GLU A 174 -6.55 -21.91 -2.43
N ARG A 175 -6.34 -20.80 -1.70
CA ARG A 175 -5.66 -20.77 -0.40
C ARG A 175 -4.29 -21.46 -0.42
N ASP A 176 -3.53 -21.24 -1.49
CA ASP A 176 -2.23 -21.85 -1.72
C ASP A 176 -1.17 -20.79 -2.09
N ALA A 177 -0.40 -20.36 -1.10
CA ALA A 177 0.68 -19.39 -1.30
C ALA A 177 1.81 -19.92 -2.21
N ALA A 178 1.96 -21.24 -2.36
CA ALA A 178 2.92 -21.83 -3.29
C ALA A 178 2.54 -21.62 -4.75
N LEU A 179 1.24 -21.52 -5.08
CA LEU A 179 0.82 -21.07 -6.41
C LEU A 179 1.30 -19.63 -6.66
N GLY A 180 1.22 -18.74 -5.67
CA GLY A 180 1.70 -17.36 -5.77
C GLY A 180 3.21 -17.28 -5.98
N LEU A 181 4.00 -18.02 -5.20
CA LEU A 181 5.44 -18.13 -5.40
C LEU A 181 5.77 -18.65 -6.80
N ASN A 182 5.07 -19.70 -7.23
CA ASN A 182 5.31 -20.32 -8.52
C ASN A 182 4.92 -19.36 -9.65
N PHE A 183 3.83 -18.59 -9.51
CA PHE A 183 3.44 -17.55 -10.45
C PHE A 183 4.52 -16.46 -10.61
N LEU A 184 5.07 -15.95 -9.51
CA LEU A 184 6.05 -14.86 -9.54
C LEU A 184 7.48 -15.30 -9.91
N TYR A 185 7.93 -16.47 -9.46
CA TYR A 185 9.35 -16.89 -9.53
C TYR A 185 9.57 -18.33 -9.98
N GLY A 186 8.51 -19.06 -10.33
CA GLY A 186 8.61 -20.49 -10.67
C GLY A 186 9.56 -20.77 -11.84
N GLY A 187 9.69 -19.84 -12.79
CA GLY A 187 10.63 -19.97 -13.91
C GLY A 187 12.08 -20.01 -13.46
N GLU A 188 12.50 -19.06 -12.61
CA GLU A 188 13.86 -19.01 -12.06
C GLU A 188 14.17 -20.18 -11.10
N LEU A 189 13.14 -20.73 -10.46
CA LEU A 189 13.26 -21.88 -9.57
C LEU A 189 13.16 -23.23 -10.31
N GLY A 190 12.99 -23.22 -11.65
CA GLY A 190 12.86 -24.42 -12.46
C GLY A 190 11.61 -25.25 -12.14
N LEU A 191 10.58 -24.63 -11.56
CA LEU A 191 9.34 -25.29 -11.19
C LEU A 191 8.41 -25.41 -12.41
N PRO A 192 7.71 -26.55 -12.56
CA PRO A 192 6.69 -26.69 -13.60
C PRO A 192 5.57 -25.67 -13.38
N LEU A 193 4.95 -25.24 -14.49
CA LEU A 193 3.75 -24.40 -14.45
C LEU A 193 2.57 -25.24 -13.95
N PRO A 194 1.98 -24.92 -12.78
CA PRO A 194 0.78 -25.59 -12.29
C PRO A 194 -0.38 -25.42 -13.26
N ALA A 195 -1.26 -26.42 -13.38
CA ALA A 195 -2.41 -26.39 -14.28
C ALA A 195 -3.41 -25.26 -13.95
N GLN A 196 -3.41 -24.77 -12.71
CA GLN A 196 -4.21 -23.65 -12.24
C GLN A 196 -3.74 -22.30 -12.79
N LEU A 197 -2.51 -22.21 -13.29
CA LEU A 197 -1.92 -20.99 -13.82
C LEU A 197 -1.81 -21.07 -15.35
N ALA A 198 -2.40 -20.11 -16.05
CA ALA A 198 -2.28 -20.01 -17.50
C ALA A 198 -0.86 -19.60 -17.95
N ARG A 199 -0.16 -18.83 -17.10
CA ARG A 199 1.18 -18.28 -17.37
C ARG A 199 1.88 -17.85 -16.08
N ARG A 200 3.14 -17.41 -16.20
CA ARG A 200 3.89 -16.71 -15.15
C ARG A 200 3.64 -15.21 -15.17
N ALA A 201 4.02 -14.55 -14.07
CA ALA A 201 3.92 -13.11 -13.92
C ALA A 201 4.79 -12.37 -14.95
N VAL A 202 4.28 -11.24 -15.42
CA VAL A 202 4.98 -10.31 -16.30
C VAL A 202 5.40 -9.10 -15.49
N PHE A 203 6.71 -8.87 -15.41
CA PHE A 203 7.28 -7.67 -14.82
C PHE A 203 7.82 -6.75 -15.93
N HIS A 204 7.37 -5.50 -15.96
CA HIS A 204 7.82 -4.51 -16.93
C HIS A 204 9.05 -3.76 -16.45
N GLU A 205 9.96 -3.51 -17.39
CA GLU A 205 11.08 -2.58 -17.23
C GLU A 205 10.68 -1.19 -17.73
N SER A 206 11.35 -0.14 -17.22
CA SER A 206 11.02 1.25 -17.58
C SER A 206 10.97 1.49 -19.10
N ARG A 207 11.94 0.97 -19.85
CA ARG A 207 12.02 1.12 -21.31
C ARG A 207 10.90 0.41 -22.09
N GLU A 208 10.20 -0.54 -21.46
CA GLU A 208 9.11 -1.30 -22.09
C GLU A 208 7.77 -0.55 -21.98
N ILE A 209 7.69 0.43 -21.07
CA ILE A 209 6.50 1.23 -20.80
C ILE A 209 6.81 2.74 -20.80
N PRO A 210 7.44 3.30 -21.86
CA PRO A 210 7.87 4.69 -21.88
C PRO A 210 6.71 5.70 -21.85
N PHE A 211 5.49 5.27 -22.20
CA PHE A 211 4.28 6.09 -22.11
C PHE A 211 3.94 6.54 -20.68
N LEU A 212 4.54 5.94 -19.64
CA LEU A 212 4.44 6.46 -18.26
C LEU A 212 4.97 7.90 -18.16
N ALA A 213 5.92 8.29 -19.01
CA ALA A 213 6.43 9.66 -19.08
C ALA A 213 5.33 10.68 -19.41
N ASP A 214 4.29 10.26 -20.13
CA ASP A 214 3.16 11.10 -20.52
C ASP A 214 2.09 11.20 -19.43
N TRP A 215 2.22 10.43 -18.34
CA TRP A 215 1.35 10.52 -17.15
C TRP A 215 1.80 11.66 -16.25
N THR A 216 1.72 12.86 -16.82
CA THR A 216 2.15 14.07 -16.15
C THR A 216 1.33 14.32 -14.88
N PRO A 217 1.81 15.19 -13.97
CA PRO A 217 1.01 15.59 -12.82
C PRO A 217 -0.38 16.15 -13.18
N GLN A 218 -0.56 16.75 -14.37
CA GLN A 218 -1.88 17.19 -14.84
C GLN A 218 -2.82 16.02 -15.11
N VAL A 219 -2.30 14.92 -15.69
CA VAL A 219 -3.06 13.67 -15.88
C VAL A 219 -3.54 13.15 -14.53
N HIS A 220 -2.67 13.14 -13.52
CA HIS A 220 -3.05 12.73 -12.16
C HIS A 220 -4.10 13.66 -11.52
N SER A 221 -4.02 14.98 -11.71
CA SER A 221 -5.06 15.90 -11.26
C SER A 221 -6.41 15.61 -11.94
N LEU A 222 -6.42 15.29 -13.23
CA LEU A 222 -7.65 14.96 -13.97
C LEU A 222 -8.25 13.60 -13.56
N ASP A 223 -7.40 12.62 -13.24
CA ASP A 223 -7.83 11.33 -12.67
C ASP A 223 -8.47 11.53 -11.29
N LEU A 224 -7.83 12.31 -10.41
CA LEU A 224 -8.41 12.67 -9.10
C LEU A 224 -9.72 13.45 -9.26
N ASP A 225 -9.83 14.34 -10.27
CA ASP A 225 -11.04 15.11 -10.52
C ASP A 225 -12.24 14.24 -10.86
N ALA A 226 -12.03 13.16 -11.61
CA ALA A 226 -13.08 12.19 -11.91
C ALA A 226 -13.60 11.52 -10.62
N VAL A 227 -12.69 11.13 -9.71
CA VAL A 227 -13.08 10.51 -8.43
C VAL A 227 -13.75 11.52 -7.50
N VAL A 228 -13.24 12.75 -7.39
CA VAL A 228 -13.86 13.83 -6.59
C VAL A 228 -15.25 14.18 -7.12
N THR A 229 -15.40 14.28 -8.44
CA THR A 229 -16.70 14.51 -9.08
C THR A 229 -17.68 13.37 -8.75
N GLN A 230 -17.20 12.13 -8.80
CA GLN A 230 -18.01 10.97 -8.43
C GLN A 230 -18.39 10.99 -6.95
N ALA A 231 -17.50 11.42 -6.05
CA ALA A 231 -17.77 11.55 -4.62
C ALA A 231 -18.87 12.58 -4.34
N HIS A 232 -18.93 13.68 -5.09
CA HIS A 232 -20.01 14.67 -5.00
C HIS A 232 -21.39 14.12 -5.34
N THR A 233 -21.48 13.04 -6.11
CA THR A 233 -22.77 12.41 -6.42
C THR A 233 -23.37 11.65 -5.23
N VAL A 234 -22.55 11.31 -4.23
CA VAL A 234 -22.99 10.56 -3.04
C VAL A 234 -22.95 11.39 -1.75
N ALA A 235 -22.00 12.33 -1.64
CA ALA A 235 -21.76 13.11 -0.43
C ALA A 235 -22.81 14.22 -0.28
N ARG A 236 -23.50 14.25 0.85
CA ARG A 236 -24.41 15.34 1.21
C ARG A 236 -23.65 16.64 1.40
N HIS A 237 -24.33 17.75 1.08
CA HIS A 237 -23.84 19.11 1.29
C HIS A 237 -22.48 19.41 0.64
N GLY A 238 -22.05 18.61 -0.34
CA GLY A 238 -20.72 18.73 -0.96
C GLY A 238 -19.57 18.44 0.01
N ASN A 239 -19.80 17.64 1.06
CA ASN A 239 -18.79 17.26 2.06
C ASN A 239 -17.80 16.24 1.49
N VAL A 240 -17.03 16.66 0.50
CA VAL A 240 -15.94 15.88 -0.10
C VAL A 240 -14.60 16.44 0.38
N PHE A 241 -13.84 15.60 1.07
CA PHE A 241 -12.49 15.89 1.53
C PHE A 241 -11.49 15.14 0.65
N LEU A 242 -10.32 15.74 0.43
CA LEU A 242 -9.23 15.10 -0.31
C LEU A 242 -8.02 14.93 0.61
N GLY A 243 -7.62 13.69 0.82
CA GLY A 243 -6.51 13.30 1.67
C GLY A 243 -5.35 12.68 0.89
N GLY A 244 -4.13 12.81 1.40
CA GLY A 244 -2.96 12.17 0.81
C GLY A 244 -1.99 11.69 1.88
N HIS A 245 -1.30 10.58 1.64
CA HIS A 245 -0.23 10.08 2.53
C HIS A 245 1.13 10.16 1.83
N SER A 246 2.17 10.65 2.51
CA SER A 246 3.54 10.73 1.98
C SER A 246 3.55 11.45 0.61
N ALA A 247 4.05 10.84 -0.46
CA ALA A 247 3.99 11.39 -1.82
C ALA A 247 2.56 11.76 -2.28
N GLY A 248 1.54 11.07 -1.75
CA GLY A 248 0.13 11.37 -1.94
C GLY A 248 -0.24 12.80 -1.53
N THR A 249 0.41 13.37 -0.51
CA THR A 249 0.21 14.78 -0.10
C THR A 249 0.57 15.75 -1.22
N GLY A 250 1.60 15.46 -2.01
CA GLY A 250 2.00 16.27 -3.15
C GLY A 250 0.98 16.22 -4.29
N PHE A 251 0.41 15.03 -4.56
CA PHE A 251 -0.66 14.89 -5.57
C PHE A 251 -1.91 15.67 -5.19
N VAL A 252 -2.37 15.60 -3.93
CA VAL A 252 -3.60 16.27 -3.51
C VAL A 252 -3.43 17.78 -3.38
N ALA A 253 -2.28 18.26 -2.93
CA ALA A 253 -1.98 19.69 -2.94
C ALA A 253 -1.91 20.23 -4.36
N ARG A 254 -1.31 19.47 -5.28
CA ARG A 254 -1.29 19.85 -6.70
C ARG A 254 -2.67 19.83 -7.31
N TYR A 255 -3.51 18.85 -7.02
CA TYR A 255 -4.91 18.85 -7.42
C TYR A 255 -5.62 20.12 -6.94
N ALA A 256 -5.48 20.45 -5.65
CA ALA A 256 -6.12 21.62 -5.06
C ALA A 256 -5.70 22.93 -5.76
N ALA A 257 -4.43 23.03 -6.13
CA ALA A 257 -3.86 24.18 -6.84
C ALA A 257 -4.09 24.15 -8.37
N THR A 258 -4.55 23.04 -8.95
CA THR A 258 -4.75 22.90 -10.40
C THR A 258 -5.95 23.74 -10.84
N ASP A 259 -5.74 24.63 -11.80
CA ASP A 259 -6.83 25.28 -12.53
C ASP A 259 -7.37 24.30 -13.59
N PHE A 260 -8.63 23.88 -13.41
CA PHE A 260 -9.32 22.99 -14.35
C PHE A 260 -9.92 23.73 -15.56
N ASN A 261 -9.80 25.06 -15.62
CA ASN A 261 -10.11 25.82 -16.83
C ASN A 261 -8.95 25.75 -17.84
N LEU A 262 -8.84 24.61 -18.54
CA LEU A 262 -7.76 24.35 -19.49
C LEU A 262 -7.83 25.21 -20.77
N THR A 263 -8.88 26.01 -20.97
CA THR A 263 -9.00 26.90 -22.14
C THR A 263 -8.11 28.14 -22.03
N GLY A 264 -7.68 28.48 -20.81
CA GLY A 264 -6.96 29.73 -20.54
C GLY A 264 -7.81 30.99 -20.65
N THR A 265 -9.13 30.86 -20.85
CA THR A 265 -10.07 31.99 -20.98
C THR A 265 -11.14 31.95 -19.90
N GLY A 266 -11.43 33.08 -19.26
CA GLY A 266 -12.39 33.16 -18.16
C GLY A 266 -11.77 32.93 -16.77
N PRO A 267 -12.60 32.86 -15.70
CA PRO A 267 -12.10 32.69 -14.34
C PRO A 267 -11.45 31.31 -14.14
N ALA A 268 -10.45 31.27 -13.26
CA ALA A 268 -9.86 30.01 -12.82
C ALA A 268 -10.91 29.12 -12.13
N GLN A 269 -10.81 27.82 -12.35
CA GLN A 269 -11.60 26.77 -11.71
C GLN A 269 -10.68 25.88 -10.87
N PRO A 270 -10.17 26.38 -9.74
CA PRO A 270 -9.18 25.64 -8.96
C PRO A 270 -9.80 24.41 -8.31
N GLY A 271 -9.02 23.33 -8.21
CA GLY A 271 -9.46 22.08 -7.58
C GLY A 271 -9.94 22.26 -6.14
N TYR A 272 -9.32 23.16 -5.37
CA TYR A 272 -9.73 23.42 -3.98
C TYR A 272 -11.17 23.91 -3.87
N ALA A 273 -11.72 24.57 -4.89
CA ALA A 273 -13.10 25.05 -4.87
C ALA A 273 -14.13 23.90 -4.91
N LYS A 274 -13.69 22.69 -5.28
CA LYS A 274 -14.51 21.47 -5.26
C LYS A 274 -14.40 20.71 -3.94
N LEU A 275 -13.63 21.18 -2.96
CA LEU A 275 -13.31 20.43 -1.75
C LEU A 275 -13.80 21.16 -0.50
N ARG A 276 -14.23 20.38 0.50
CA ARG A 276 -14.54 20.90 1.84
C ARG A 276 -13.28 21.09 2.68
N GLY A 277 -12.23 20.34 2.40
CA GLY A 277 -10.94 20.45 3.06
C GLY A 277 -9.90 19.45 2.53
N LEU A 278 -8.65 19.66 2.95
CA LEU A 278 -7.52 18.77 2.67
C LEU A 278 -7.05 18.06 3.94
N VAL A 279 -6.59 16.81 3.81
CA VAL A 279 -6.01 16.03 4.91
C VAL A 279 -4.63 15.50 4.49
N LEU A 280 -3.56 15.98 5.11
CA LEU A 280 -2.20 15.62 4.73
C LEU A 280 -1.56 14.73 5.81
N PHE A 281 -1.34 13.46 5.50
CA PHE A 281 -0.70 12.50 6.39
C PHE A 281 0.79 12.39 6.06
N GLU A 282 1.65 12.78 7.00
CA GLU A 282 3.10 12.52 6.97
C GLU A 282 3.75 12.78 5.59
N GLY A 283 3.51 13.96 5.04
CA GLY A 283 4.03 14.28 3.72
C GLY A 283 4.23 15.78 3.50
N PRO A 284 5.09 16.14 2.52
CA PRO A 284 5.56 17.51 2.37
C PRO A 284 4.47 18.50 1.92
N GLY A 285 3.28 18.02 1.53
CA GLY A 285 2.15 18.87 1.13
C GLY A 285 2.40 19.70 -0.13
N GLY A 286 3.53 19.53 -0.80
CA GLY A 286 3.98 20.37 -1.92
C GLY A 286 4.32 21.79 -1.46
N ALA A 287 5.57 22.21 -1.67
CA ALA A 287 5.94 23.61 -1.56
C ALA A 287 5.97 24.24 -2.96
N LEU A 288 5.37 25.41 -3.12
CA LEU A 288 5.65 26.23 -4.30
C LEU A 288 7.07 26.78 -4.17
N ALA A 289 7.80 26.82 -5.29
CA ALA A 289 9.07 27.53 -5.32
C ALA A 289 8.83 29.00 -4.93
N THR A 290 9.69 29.55 -4.07
CA THR A 290 9.61 30.96 -3.64
C THR A 290 9.99 31.93 -4.75
N SER A 291 10.61 31.43 -5.82
CA SER A 291 10.95 32.17 -7.02
C SER A 291 10.15 31.66 -8.22
N ALA A 292 9.80 32.57 -9.13
CA ALA A 292 9.26 32.20 -10.43
C ALA A 292 10.23 31.24 -11.18
N PRO A 293 9.72 30.30 -11.99
CA PRO A 293 10.56 29.46 -12.83
C PRO A 293 11.45 30.30 -13.76
N THR A 294 12.71 29.91 -13.91
CA THR A 294 13.62 30.54 -14.89
C THR A 294 13.25 30.10 -16.31
N ALA A 295 13.67 30.87 -17.32
CA ALA A 295 13.47 30.50 -18.73
C ALA A 295 14.01 29.09 -19.02
N ALA A 296 15.19 28.74 -18.52
CA ALA A 296 15.77 27.40 -18.68
C ALA A 296 14.93 26.29 -18.03
N GLN A 297 14.28 26.57 -16.89
CA GLN A 297 13.35 25.62 -16.27
C GLN A 297 12.07 25.45 -17.10
N LEU A 298 11.54 26.55 -17.64
CA LEU A 298 10.39 26.50 -18.55
C LEU A 298 10.75 25.73 -19.83
N ASP A 299 11.90 26.01 -20.44
CA ASP A 299 12.40 25.29 -21.62
C ASP A 299 12.61 23.79 -21.34
N ALA A 300 13.07 23.43 -20.13
CA ALA A 300 13.16 22.03 -19.73
C ALA A 300 11.79 21.37 -19.62
N VAL A 301 10.79 22.06 -19.07
CA VAL A 301 9.40 21.58 -19.01
C VAL A 301 8.81 21.43 -20.41
N VAL A 302 9.02 22.40 -21.30
CA VAL A 302 8.55 22.35 -22.70
C VAL A 302 9.23 21.20 -23.43
N ARG A 303 10.56 21.06 -23.35
CA ARG A 303 11.26 19.92 -23.97
C ARG A 303 10.80 18.58 -23.43
N ALA A 304 10.51 18.48 -22.13
CA ALA A 304 9.95 17.26 -21.56
C ALA A 304 8.55 16.96 -22.15
N ALA A 305 7.71 17.98 -22.28
CA ALA A 305 6.36 17.88 -22.86
C ALA A 305 6.38 17.57 -24.37
N ASP A 306 7.37 18.06 -25.12
CA ASP A 306 7.57 17.78 -26.55
C ASP A 306 8.15 16.37 -26.82
N GLY A 307 8.05 15.46 -25.85
CA GLY A 307 8.47 14.06 -25.97
C GLY A 307 9.91 13.79 -25.53
N GLY A 308 10.65 14.79 -25.05
CA GLY A 308 12.02 14.60 -24.56
C GLY A 308 12.11 13.61 -23.40
N LEU A 309 11.16 13.67 -22.44
CA LEU A 309 11.13 12.72 -21.33
C LEU A 309 10.75 11.32 -21.80
N TYR A 310 9.77 11.20 -22.71
CA TYR A 310 9.41 9.92 -23.32
C TYR A 310 10.61 9.26 -23.99
N ALA A 311 11.36 10.00 -24.81
CA ALA A 311 12.55 9.47 -25.48
C ALA A 311 13.67 9.09 -24.50
N ALA A 312 13.82 9.84 -23.41
CA ALA A 312 14.77 9.53 -22.34
C ALA A 312 14.40 8.21 -21.62
N VAL A 313 13.11 8.00 -21.32
CA VAL A 313 12.65 6.74 -20.73
C VAL A 313 12.77 5.56 -21.71
N ALA A 314 12.40 5.78 -22.98
CA ALA A 314 12.48 4.74 -24.02
C ALA A 314 13.92 4.27 -24.30
N SER A 315 14.89 5.18 -24.20
CA SER A 315 16.32 4.86 -24.34
C SER A 315 16.97 4.32 -23.06
N GLY A 316 16.24 4.36 -21.93
CA GLY A 316 16.76 3.98 -20.61
C GLY A 316 17.69 5.02 -19.98
N ALA A 317 17.76 6.23 -20.53
CA ALA A 317 18.49 7.35 -19.95
C ALA A 317 17.83 7.85 -18.65
N GLU A 318 16.51 7.71 -18.54
CA GLU A 318 15.74 8.03 -17.33
C GLU A 318 14.82 6.86 -16.94
N PRO A 319 14.58 6.62 -15.64
CA PRO A 319 13.60 5.61 -15.21
C PRO A 319 12.16 6.12 -15.39
N GLY A 320 11.25 5.24 -15.79
CA GLY A 320 9.82 5.55 -15.92
C GLY A 320 9.03 5.38 -14.62
N PHE A 321 9.61 4.72 -13.62
CA PHE A 321 9.04 4.52 -12.29
C PHE A 321 10.14 4.30 -11.26
N VAL A 322 9.79 4.41 -9.98
CA VAL A 322 10.73 4.14 -8.88
C VAL A 322 11.08 2.66 -8.87
N SER A 323 12.34 2.34 -9.17
CA SER A 323 12.93 1.02 -9.02
C SER A 323 14.30 1.19 -8.38
N ARG A 324 14.46 0.71 -7.15
CA ARG A 324 15.72 0.75 -6.39
C ARG A 324 15.98 -0.65 -5.83
N PRO A 325 17.23 -1.03 -5.51
CA PRO A 325 17.50 -2.26 -4.78
C PRO A 325 16.61 -2.36 -3.54
N GLY A 326 15.96 -3.52 -3.35
CA GLY A 326 14.95 -3.74 -2.30
C GLY A 326 13.54 -3.21 -2.61
N LEU A 327 13.36 -2.32 -3.59
CA LEU A 327 12.07 -1.71 -3.95
C LEU A 327 11.72 -1.92 -5.43
N THR A 328 12.20 -3.00 -6.05
CA THR A 328 11.79 -3.34 -7.43
C THR A 328 10.33 -3.83 -7.41
N PRO A 329 9.60 -3.78 -8.54
CA PRO A 329 8.27 -4.38 -8.64
C PRO A 329 8.28 -5.87 -8.25
N ARG A 330 9.36 -6.57 -8.57
CA ARG A 330 9.55 -7.99 -8.25
C ARG A 330 9.64 -8.22 -6.74
N VAL A 331 10.46 -7.44 -6.04
CA VAL A 331 10.59 -7.55 -4.58
C VAL A 331 9.31 -7.12 -3.89
N SER A 332 8.69 -6.04 -4.36
CA SER A 332 7.43 -5.52 -3.79
C SER A 332 6.30 -6.55 -3.89
N ALA A 333 6.16 -7.25 -5.01
CA ALA A 333 5.14 -8.30 -5.18
C ALA A 333 5.34 -9.51 -4.26
N SER A 334 6.55 -9.73 -3.73
CA SER A 334 6.84 -10.86 -2.85
C SER A 334 6.13 -10.78 -1.49
N THR A 335 5.81 -9.57 -1.05
CA THR A 335 5.09 -9.36 0.22
C THR A 335 3.69 -9.96 0.19
N GLU A 336 3.07 -10.08 -0.99
CA GLU A 336 1.78 -10.75 -1.18
C GLU A 336 1.88 -12.25 -0.84
N ILE A 337 3.00 -12.92 -1.15
CA ILE A 337 3.22 -14.33 -0.80
C ILE A 337 3.34 -14.50 0.71
N ALA A 338 4.11 -13.63 1.37
CA ALA A 338 4.25 -13.66 2.82
C ALA A 338 2.91 -13.32 3.51
N GLY A 339 2.18 -12.34 3.00
CA GLY A 339 0.84 -11.96 3.45
C GLY A 339 -0.15 -13.12 3.37
N MET A 340 -0.23 -13.78 2.20
CA MET A 340 -1.04 -14.98 1.99
C MET A 340 -0.66 -16.10 2.95
N GLN A 341 0.64 -16.39 3.08
CA GLN A 341 1.11 -17.45 3.98
C GLN A 341 0.65 -17.20 5.43
N MET A 342 0.87 -15.99 5.96
CA MET A 342 0.42 -15.63 7.31
C MET A 342 -1.10 -15.73 7.46
N ALA A 343 -1.86 -15.25 6.47
CA ALA A 343 -3.31 -15.28 6.48
C ALA A 343 -3.86 -16.71 6.45
N PHE A 344 -3.22 -17.63 5.70
CA PHE A 344 -3.67 -19.02 5.62
C PHE A 344 -3.28 -19.83 6.84
N GLU A 345 -2.11 -19.55 7.43
CA GLU A 345 -1.65 -20.17 8.68
C GLU A 345 -2.36 -19.57 9.91
N GLY A 346 -2.95 -18.38 9.79
CA GLY A 346 -3.61 -17.68 10.89
C GLY A 346 -2.64 -17.10 11.91
N THR A 347 -1.37 -16.92 11.56
CA THR A 347 -0.33 -16.38 12.45
C THR A 347 0.86 -15.82 11.67
N ILE A 348 1.53 -14.82 12.23
CA ILE A 348 2.78 -14.26 11.69
C ILE A 348 4.01 -15.15 12.01
N ASN A 349 3.88 -16.04 13.00
CA ASN A 349 4.95 -16.84 13.58
C ASN A 349 4.78 -18.35 13.28
N GLY A 350 4.17 -18.68 12.14
CA GLY A 350 3.85 -20.05 11.74
C GLY A 350 5.05 -20.81 11.19
N THR A 351 4.98 -21.22 9.93
CA THR A 351 6.05 -22.02 9.29
C THR A 351 7.15 -21.13 8.70
N GLN A 352 8.22 -21.75 8.19
CA GLN A 352 9.29 -21.03 7.51
C GLN A 352 8.72 -20.21 6.33
N ALA A 353 9.21 -18.99 6.17
CA ALA A 353 8.84 -18.13 5.05
C ALA A 353 9.04 -18.87 3.72
N LEU A 354 7.98 -18.98 2.94
CA LEU A 354 7.95 -19.78 1.72
C LEU A 354 8.99 -19.31 0.69
N LEU A 355 9.24 -18.00 0.62
CA LEU A 355 10.28 -17.40 -0.23
C LEU A 355 11.70 -17.88 0.13
N GLN A 356 11.92 -18.33 1.37
CA GLN A 356 13.21 -18.82 1.86
C GLN A 356 13.27 -20.35 1.91
N ALA A 357 12.14 -21.03 1.96
CA ALA A 357 12.08 -22.48 1.92
C ALA A 357 12.54 -23.01 0.56
N ASP A 358 13.29 -24.11 0.57
CA ASP A 358 13.77 -24.77 -0.65
C ASP A 358 12.62 -25.40 -1.43
N GLN A 359 12.63 -25.19 -2.75
CA GLN A 359 11.54 -25.57 -3.65
C GLN A 359 11.92 -26.77 -4.52
N GLY A 360 10.95 -27.63 -4.79
CA GLY A 360 11.14 -28.82 -5.63
C GLY A 360 12.05 -29.89 -5.00
N GLY A 361 12.27 -29.85 -3.69
CA GLY A 361 13.16 -30.79 -2.99
C GLY A 361 14.65 -30.58 -3.28
N LEU A 362 15.03 -29.42 -3.85
CA LEU A 362 16.40 -29.09 -4.22
C LEU A 362 17.01 -28.13 -3.21
N ALA A 363 18.10 -28.55 -2.56
CA ALA A 363 18.80 -27.74 -1.57
C ALA A 363 19.29 -26.41 -2.18
N GLY A 364 18.98 -25.29 -1.52
CA GLY A 364 19.30 -23.95 -1.97
C GLY A 364 18.42 -23.39 -3.09
N ASN A 365 17.43 -24.12 -3.58
CA ASN A 365 16.53 -23.67 -4.63
C ASN A 365 15.36 -22.85 -4.07
N ASN A 366 15.63 -21.64 -3.60
CA ASN A 366 14.63 -20.71 -3.06
C ASN A 366 14.83 -19.29 -3.60
N VAL A 367 13.85 -18.41 -3.37
CA VAL A 367 13.81 -17.06 -3.99
C VAL A 367 15.03 -16.24 -3.58
N TYR A 368 15.40 -16.25 -2.29
CA TYR A 368 16.55 -15.50 -1.78
C TYR A 368 17.91 -15.98 -2.31
N ASN A 369 17.99 -17.20 -2.84
CA ASN A 369 19.23 -17.75 -3.40
C ASN A 369 19.28 -17.70 -4.94
N ARG A 370 18.13 -17.67 -5.62
CA ARG A 370 18.02 -17.89 -7.07
C ARG A 370 17.55 -16.67 -7.85
N VAL A 371 16.82 -15.76 -7.21
CA VAL A 371 16.28 -14.56 -7.86
C VAL A 371 17.22 -13.39 -7.58
N ALA A 372 17.76 -12.79 -8.65
CA ALA A 372 18.83 -11.79 -8.58
C ALA A 372 18.49 -10.53 -7.76
N ASP A 373 17.20 -10.19 -7.66
CA ASP A 373 16.72 -9.00 -6.92
C ASP A 373 16.75 -9.18 -5.39
N PHE A 374 16.97 -10.40 -4.90
CA PHE A 374 16.92 -10.73 -3.48
C PHE A 374 18.31 -10.97 -2.89
N THR A 375 18.48 -10.49 -1.66
CA THR A 375 19.70 -10.71 -0.89
C THR A 375 19.55 -11.95 -0.02
N LYS A 376 20.51 -12.87 -0.13
CA LYS A 376 20.56 -14.09 0.70
C LYS A 376 20.47 -13.75 2.19
N ARG A 377 19.71 -14.55 2.92
CA ARG A 377 19.56 -14.46 4.38
C ARG A 377 20.39 -15.54 5.08
N ASP A 378 21.00 -15.17 6.20
CA ASP A 378 21.90 -16.04 6.96
C ASP A 378 21.18 -17.07 7.84
N PHE A 379 19.90 -16.83 8.17
CA PHE A 379 19.11 -17.68 9.05
C PHE A 379 17.66 -17.78 8.58
N PRO A 380 16.98 -18.91 8.85
CA PRO A 380 15.59 -19.10 8.46
C PRO A 380 14.64 -18.32 9.38
N VAL A 381 13.60 -17.72 8.78
CA VAL A 381 12.59 -16.91 9.48
C VAL A 381 11.19 -17.36 9.13
N THR A 382 10.20 -17.03 9.96
CA THR A 382 8.78 -17.16 9.61
C THR A 382 8.36 -16.11 8.59
N ALA A 383 7.17 -16.26 7.98
CA ALA A 383 6.65 -15.27 7.03
C ALA A 383 6.53 -13.85 7.63
N GLY A 384 6.08 -13.72 8.87
CA GLY A 384 6.01 -12.44 9.58
C GLY A 384 7.39 -11.83 9.81
N ALA A 385 8.33 -12.63 10.33
CA ALA A 385 9.70 -12.19 10.51
C ALA A 385 10.39 -11.87 9.17
N ALA A 386 9.97 -12.48 8.07
CA ALA A 386 10.47 -12.14 6.74
C ALA A 386 10.06 -10.74 6.26
N ILE A 387 8.85 -10.28 6.61
CA ILE A 387 8.42 -8.91 6.33
C ILE A 387 9.13 -7.93 7.27
N GLY A 388 9.16 -8.24 8.57
CA GLY A 388 9.86 -7.42 9.57
C GLY A 388 11.30 -7.15 9.16
N THR A 389 12.09 -8.21 8.95
CA THR A 389 13.50 -8.07 8.50
C THR A 389 13.69 -7.37 7.15
N PHE A 390 12.66 -7.27 6.30
CA PHE A 390 12.76 -6.52 5.06
C PHE A 390 12.61 -5.00 5.29
N MET A 391 11.75 -4.59 6.23
CA MET A 391 11.43 -3.18 6.49
C MET A 391 12.22 -2.57 7.65
N ASP A 392 12.78 -3.42 8.51
CA ASP A 392 13.45 -3.04 9.74
C ASP A 392 14.80 -2.35 9.50
N ASP A 393 15.10 -1.34 10.33
CA ASP A 393 16.25 -0.45 10.17
C ASP A 393 17.59 -1.07 10.56
N ASP A 394 17.58 -2.21 11.24
CA ASP A 394 18.77 -3.03 11.52
C ASP A 394 19.27 -3.82 10.31
N ASN A 395 18.51 -3.89 9.21
CA ASN A 395 18.97 -4.63 8.02
C ASN A 395 19.98 -3.80 7.19
N LEU A 396 21.11 -4.43 6.88
CA LEU A 396 22.32 -3.82 6.30
C LEU A 396 22.13 -3.25 4.88
N GLN A 397 21.01 -3.53 4.22
CA GLN A 397 20.64 -2.95 2.92
C GLN A 397 19.44 -2.02 3.06
N ARG A 398 19.64 -0.92 3.79
CA ARG A 398 18.62 0.11 4.05
C ARG A 398 17.89 0.50 2.77
N THR A 399 16.56 0.47 2.81
CA THR A 399 15.76 1.31 1.92
C THR A 399 16.03 2.77 2.32
N VAL A 400 16.74 3.51 1.47
CA VAL A 400 17.19 4.91 1.73
C VAL A 400 16.05 5.90 2.04
N PHE A 401 14.79 5.46 1.94
CA PHE A 401 13.59 6.28 2.00
C PHE A 401 12.87 6.28 3.35
N TYR A 402 13.11 5.30 4.23
CA TYR A 402 12.56 5.26 5.59
C TYR A 402 13.37 4.29 6.47
N SER A 403 13.55 4.65 7.74
CA SER A 403 14.03 3.76 8.79
C SER A 403 12.84 3.57 9.73
N VAL A 404 12.32 2.35 9.77
CA VAL A 404 11.15 1.99 10.56
C VAL A 404 11.57 0.78 11.37
N SER A 405 11.65 0.95 12.70
CA SER A 405 11.68 -0.21 13.57
C SER A 405 10.32 -0.91 13.48
N MET A 406 10.34 -2.19 13.16
CA MET A 406 9.15 -3.02 13.17
C MET A 406 9.02 -3.82 14.48
N GLY A 407 9.94 -3.63 15.43
CA GLY A 407 10.17 -4.50 16.58
C GLY A 407 11.47 -5.29 16.43
N ALA A 408 11.67 -6.33 17.26
CA ALA A 408 12.87 -7.14 17.22
C ALA A 408 12.62 -8.61 16.86
N LEU A 409 13.64 -9.27 16.31
CA LEU A 409 13.64 -10.72 16.17
C LEU A 409 13.65 -11.40 17.54
N GLY A 410 12.78 -12.39 17.70
CA GLY A 410 12.76 -13.28 18.85
C GLY A 410 13.90 -14.30 18.84
N PRO A 411 14.07 -15.05 19.95
CA PRO A 411 14.98 -16.17 20.00
C PRO A 411 14.60 -17.23 18.95
N ALA A 412 15.59 -18.02 18.50
CA ALA A 412 15.30 -19.15 17.65
C ALA A 412 14.46 -20.20 18.42
N ARG A 413 13.41 -20.70 17.77
CA ARG A 413 12.64 -21.86 18.20
C ARG A 413 13.51 -23.13 18.20
N ALA A 414 12.96 -24.21 18.75
CA ALA A 414 13.60 -25.53 18.75
C ALA A 414 13.93 -26.06 17.33
N ASP A 415 13.19 -25.62 16.31
CA ASP A 415 13.43 -25.94 14.90
C ASP A 415 14.37 -24.96 14.18
N GLY A 416 14.97 -24.03 14.92
CA GLY A 416 15.92 -23.04 14.39
C GLY A 416 15.27 -21.83 13.72
N LEU A 417 13.94 -21.79 13.57
CA LEU A 417 13.24 -20.63 13.01
C LEU A 417 13.26 -19.46 13.99
N ARG A 418 13.58 -18.27 13.48
CA ARG A 418 13.38 -17.03 14.23
C ARG A 418 11.99 -16.46 13.96
N THR A 419 11.34 -16.06 15.04
CA THR A 419 10.04 -15.39 15.04
C THR A 419 10.22 -13.88 15.14
N TRP A 420 9.18 -13.13 14.82
CA TRP A 420 9.11 -11.71 15.19
C TRP A 420 8.51 -11.62 16.60
N LEU A 421 9.07 -10.77 17.47
CA LEU A 421 8.48 -10.54 18.79
C LEU A 421 7.09 -9.89 18.64
N ASP A 422 6.15 -10.35 19.46
CA ASP A 422 4.84 -9.70 19.55
C ASP A 422 4.97 -8.40 20.37
N ASN A 423 4.00 -7.50 20.25
CA ASN A 423 3.96 -6.24 21.00
C ASN A 423 3.85 -6.42 22.52
N THR A 424 3.58 -7.63 22.98
CA THR A 424 3.53 -7.99 24.41
C THR A 424 4.81 -8.64 24.92
N ASP A 425 5.72 -9.02 24.02
CA ASP A 425 6.97 -9.66 24.39
C ASP A 425 7.98 -8.62 24.90
N PRO A 426 8.81 -8.97 25.90
CA PRO A 426 9.87 -8.08 26.35
C PRO A 426 10.95 -7.95 25.25
N LEU A 427 11.19 -6.72 24.82
CA LEU A 427 12.25 -6.41 23.87
C LEU A 427 13.64 -6.71 24.46
N PRO A 428 14.55 -7.31 23.68
CA PRO A 428 15.90 -7.61 24.14
C PRO A 428 16.71 -6.30 24.28
N PRO A 429 17.72 -6.25 25.17
CA PRO A 429 18.58 -5.07 25.29
C PRO A 429 19.25 -4.63 23.99
N ALA A 430 19.45 -5.58 23.06
CA ALA A 430 20.02 -5.32 21.75
C ALA A 430 19.13 -4.47 20.83
N ALA A 431 17.82 -4.41 21.09
CA ALA A 431 16.86 -3.60 20.31
C ALA A 431 16.89 -2.11 20.69
N PHE A 432 17.73 -1.71 21.65
CA PHE A 432 17.83 -0.31 22.10
C PHE A 432 19.23 0.24 21.83
N ARG A 433 19.74 0.04 20.61
CA ARG A 433 21.10 0.43 20.27
C ARG A 433 21.27 1.93 20.39
N ASP A 434 22.35 2.34 21.06
CA ASP A 434 22.74 3.74 21.17
C ASP A 434 23.86 4.02 20.16
N PHE A 435 23.53 4.78 19.13
CA PHE A 435 24.46 5.22 18.09
C PHE A 435 25.25 6.47 18.50
N GLY A 436 25.08 6.96 19.73
CA GLY A 436 25.76 8.12 20.26
C GLY A 436 25.03 9.44 19.99
N PRO A 437 25.65 10.58 20.32
CA PRO A 437 24.99 11.87 20.25
C PRO A 437 24.70 12.31 18.79
N GLN A 438 23.71 13.19 18.63
CA GLN A 438 23.43 13.84 17.36
C GLN A 438 24.71 14.50 16.78
N PRO A 439 25.03 14.29 15.49
CA PRO A 439 26.16 14.93 14.84
C PRO A 439 26.06 16.45 14.95
N ALA A 440 27.16 17.10 15.27
CA ALA A 440 27.23 18.56 15.36
C ALA A 440 27.05 19.24 13.99
N THR A 441 27.19 18.50 12.88
CA THR A 441 27.02 18.99 11.51
C THR A 441 26.22 17.98 10.68
N LEU A 442 25.27 18.48 9.90
CA LEU A 442 24.53 17.69 8.91
C LEU A 442 25.42 17.52 7.66
N VAL A 443 26.06 16.37 7.53
CA VAL A 443 26.70 15.92 6.28
C VAL A 443 25.65 15.25 5.38
N ALA A 444 25.92 15.12 4.08
CA ALA A 444 24.97 14.55 3.12
C ALA A 444 24.50 13.12 3.49
N ASN A 445 25.31 12.37 4.24
CA ASN A 445 25.01 11.04 4.76
C ASN A 445 25.48 10.97 6.23
N PRO A 446 24.70 11.50 7.20
CA PRO A 446 25.10 11.42 8.60
C PRO A 446 25.10 9.95 9.04
N PRO A 447 26.09 9.49 9.83
CA PRO A 447 26.01 8.18 10.47
C PRO A 447 24.75 8.13 11.35
N ALA A 448 24.26 6.92 11.65
CA ALA A 448 23.19 6.77 12.64
C ALA A 448 23.60 7.44 13.96
N TRP A 449 22.64 8.02 14.67
CA TRP A 449 22.82 8.72 15.93
C TRP A 449 21.53 8.63 16.75
N GLY A 450 21.63 8.93 18.04
CA GLY A 450 20.56 8.74 19.00
C GLY A 450 20.46 7.30 19.49
N LYS A 451 19.52 7.08 20.40
CA LYS A 451 19.18 5.76 20.91
C LYS A 451 17.92 5.28 20.23
N GLU A 452 17.94 4.05 19.72
CA GLU A 452 16.75 3.38 19.18
C GLU A 452 15.64 3.34 20.23
N VAL A 453 14.42 3.62 19.76
CA VAL A 453 13.21 3.49 20.53
C VAL A 453 12.30 2.57 19.74
N GLU A 454 12.16 1.36 20.26
CA GLU A 454 11.24 0.36 19.75
C GLU A 454 9.80 0.66 20.21
N PRO A 455 8.78 0.40 19.38
CA PRO A 455 7.38 0.68 19.68
C PRO A 455 6.77 -0.16 20.82
#